data_AF-A0A0C3AT64-F1
#
_entry.id   AF-A0A0C3AT64-F1
#
_cell.length_a   1.000
_cell.length_b   1.000
_cell.length_c   1.000
_cell.angle_alpha   90.00
_cell.angle_beta   90.00
_cell.angle_gamma   90.00
#
_symmetry.space_group_name_H-M   'P 1'
#
loop_
_entity.id
_entity.type
_entity.pdbx_description
1 polymer ?
#
loop_
_entity_poly.entity_id
_entity_poly.type
_entity_poly.pdbx_seq_one_letter_code
_entity_poly.pdbx_strand_id
1 'polypeptide(L)'
;MEEDAFLYTPNRALLEKSLKVAEETRALVAEYQARDDALAQREEKLREQLKGIEFQRSELKYMLEEAKLSLERIESNVHRLKSVLSPMKNMPSDILLRIFHFVVLHGEEYMIDSLEFGDYIGSFPTPILLGGVCSHWRRLVKQSTQLWDCVLLITSALRITDEEASSSHLSSIRHWIASGRQETQSLFIDYYDPILGSDVYTALQATTPTWKSIIMSVKADDLPTAWNIDKIRSSNVTVCVYDPNCTVNQLIPLLRQATNLKMVGVLPPWGNMPWVSLRSLTIASFLGVPPFSYPNFGAEELRSILDAAVHLEVLKLDFDMEKDILSNPVTQNREKIRHVSLKSLSFSLHHLKEDGSLFGVQIDAPLLQQVSILTAEQAKLDENPSQIQMWQGVTSVTVHDITNGEVTTLVHFLRCLPKVTSIDVQGKCIDALFTLVNGFYIHIPPKFGTIPLLNLTKVTMNRTDIQGKTLITMLETRLAQLDGGFGWISA
;
A
#
# COMPACT_ATOMS: atom_id res chain seq x y z
N MET A 1 19.90 -46.79 -146.13
CA MET A 1 18.93 -45.88 -145.49
C MET A 1 18.72 -46.40 -144.08
N GLU A 2 19.73 -46.15 -143.27
CA GLU A 2 19.81 -46.37 -141.83
C GLU A 2 20.04 -44.97 -141.27
N GLU A 3 19.12 -44.44 -140.47
CA GLU A 3 19.32 -43.27 -139.58
C GLU A 3 17.97 -42.92 -138.93
N ASP A 4 17.51 -43.70 -137.95
CA ASP A 4 16.35 -43.33 -137.11
C ASP A 4 16.39 -43.97 -135.71
N ALA A 5 17.61 -44.26 -135.21
CA ALA A 5 17.81 -45.00 -133.95
C ALA A 5 18.49 -44.19 -132.83
N PHE A 6 18.76 -42.89 -133.01
CA PHE A 6 19.65 -42.14 -132.09
C PHE A 6 18.99 -41.05 -131.20
N LEU A 7 17.65 -40.87 -131.23
CA LEU A 7 16.99 -39.78 -130.49
C LEU A 7 16.06 -40.20 -129.32
N TYR A 8 15.89 -41.50 -129.04
CA TYR A 8 14.92 -41.97 -128.02
C TYR A 8 15.51 -42.43 -126.67
N THR A 9 16.83 -42.57 -126.55
CA THR A 9 17.51 -43.04 -125.33
C THR A 9 17.60 -42.00 -124.19
N PRO A 10 17.83 -40.69 -124.43
CA PRO A 10 17.93 -39.70 -123.35
C PRO A 10 16.58 -39.46 -122.64
N ASN A 11 15.49 -39.42 -123.40
CA ASN A 11 14.15 -39.12 -122.88
C ASN A 11 13.57 -40.24 -122.01
N ARG A 12 13.91 -41.51 -122.29
CA ARG A 12 13.48 -42.65 -121.47
C ARG A 12 14.17 -42.68 -120.11
N ALA A 13 15.48 -42.44 -120.08
CA ALA A 13 16.24 -42.34 -118.83
C ALA A 13 15.77 -41.16 -117.96
N LEU A 14 15.39 -40.04 -118.60
CA LEU A 14 14.85 -38.86 -117.92
C LEU A 14 13.43 -39.11 -117.36
N LEU A 15 12.60 -39.87 -118.09
CA LEU A 15 11.28 -40.29 -117.63
C LEU A 15 11.37 -41.28 -116.46
N GLU A 16 12.24 -42.29 -116.53
CA GLU A 16 12.44 -43.25 -115.43
C GLU A 16 13.01 -42.56 -114.18
N LYS A 17 13.95 -41.63 -114.35
CA LYS A 17 14.45 -40.81 -113.24
C LYS A 17 13.35 -39.91 -112.65
N SER A 18 12.49 -39.33 -113.49
CA SER A 18 11.38 -38.49 -113.04
C SER A 18 10.28 -39.30 -112.34
N LEU A 19 10.00 -40.52 -112.82
CA LEU A 19 9.07 -41.45 -112.18
C LEU A 19 9.59 -41.90 -110.82
N LYS A 20 10.87 -42.27 -110.74
CA LYS A 20 11.51 -42.63 -109.47
C LYS A 20 11.49 -41.47 -108.47
N VAL A 21 11.81 -40.26 -108.91
CA VAL A 21 11.67 -39.05 -108.07
C VAL A 21 10.21 -38.84 -107.67
N ALA A 22 9.24 -38.99 -108.57
CA ALA A 22 7.83 -38.84 -108.24
C ALA A 22 7.34 -39.89 -107.21
N GLU A 23 7.83 -41.13 -107.30
CA GLU A 23 7.54 -42.19 -106.33
C GLU A 23 8.18 -41.91 -104.97
N GLU A 24 9.46 -41.51 -104.93
CA GLU A 24 10.15 -41.08 -103.71
C GLU A 24 9.46 -39.87 -103.06
N THR A 25 9.00 -38.91 -103.89
CA THR A 25 8.27 -37.73 -103.40
C THR A 25 6.89 -38.12 -102.86
N ARG A 26 6.17 -39.05 -103.51
CA ARG A 26 4.89 -39.56 -103.01
C ARG A 26 5.05 -40.33 -101.70
N ALA A 27 6.10 -41.15 -101.57
CA ALA A 27 6.41 -41.86 -100.33
C ALA A 27 6.72 -40.89 -99.20
N LEU A 28 7.51 -39.85 -99.48
CA LEU A 28 7.83 -38.79 -98.51
C LEU A 28 6.57 -38.00 -98.10
N VAL A 29 5.68 -37.67 -99.04
CA VAL A 29 4.40 -37.00 -98.75
C VAL A 29 3.52 -37.89 -97.86
N ALA A 30 3.43 -39.19 -98.15
CA ALA A 30 2.65 -40.13 -97.34
C ALA A 30 3.24 -40.28 -95.92
N GLU A 31 4.58 -40.29 -95.79
CA GLU A 31 5.26 -40.30 -94.48
C GLU A 31 4.97 -39.02 -93.68
N TYR A 32 5.06 -37.85 -94.32
CA TYR A 32 4.72 -36.58 -93.67
C TYR A 32 3.25 -36.51 -93.27
N GLN A 33 2.33 -37.01 -94.09
CA GLN A 33 0.91 -37.10 -93.74
C GLN A 33 0.68 -38.01 -92.54
N ALA A 34 1.29 -39.20 -92.53
CA ALA A 34 1.17 -40.11 -91.38
C ALA A 34 1.76 -39.49 -90.09
N ARG A 35 2.83 -38.71 -90.22
CA ARG A 35 3.43 -37.98 -89.09
C ARG A 35 2.55 -36.82 -88.63
N ASP A 36 1.91 -36.12 -89.53
CA ASP A 36 0.96 -35.04 -89.23
C ASP A 36 -0.28 -35.58 -88.50
N ASP A 37 -0.86 -36.69 -89.00
CA ASP A 37 -1.98 -37.38 -88.35
C ASP A 37 -1.60 -37.88 -86.94
N ALA A 38 -0.40 -38.44 -86.76
CA ALA A 38 0.09 -38.87 -85.46
C ALA A 38 0.31 -37.70 -84.50
N LEU A 39 0.75 -36.54 -85.00
CA LEU A 39 0.88 -35.31 -84.22
C LEU A 39 -0.50 -34.77 -83.82
N ALA A 40 -1.47 -34.76 -84.74
CA ALA A 40 -2.85 -34.32 -84.47
C ALA A 40 -3.52 -35.19 -83.39
N GLN A 41 -3.37 -36.52 -83.44
CA GLN A 41 -3.87 -37.42 -82.39
C GLN A 41 -3.20 -37.18 -81.04
N ARG A 42 -1.88 -36.92 -81.03
CA ARG A 42 -1.16 -36.59 -79.80
C ARG A 42 -1.60 -35.24 -79.22
N GLU A 43 -1.84 -34.25 -80.06
CA GLU A 43 -2.36 -32.94 -79.65
C GLU A 43 -3.74 -33.08 -79.00
N GLU A 44 -4.65 -33.85 -79.62
CA GLU A 44 -5.99 -34.05 -79.05
C GLU A 44 -5.94 -34.79 -77.71
N LYS A 45 -5.11 -35.83 -77.59
CA LYS A 45 -4.88 -36.53 -76.31
C LYS A 45 -4.33 -35.60 -75.23
N LEU A 46 -3.41 -34.70 -75.58
CA LEU A 46 -2.89 -33.71 -74.64
C LEU A 46 -3.98 -32.70 -74.23
N ARG A 47 -4.86 -32.27 -75.14
CA ARG A 47 -5.99 -31.39 -74.83
C ARG A 47 -6.98 -32.04 -73.88
N GLU A 48 -7.30 -33.32 -74.06
CA GLU A 48 -8.17 -34.06 -73.14
C GLU A 48 -7.53 -34.20 -71.75
N GLN A 49 -6.24 -34.52 -71.69
CA GLN A 49 -5.50 -34.56 -70.42
C GLN A 49 -5.48 -33.20 -69.72
N LEU A 50 -5.30 -32.12 -70.48
CA LEU A 50 -5.28 -30.75 -69.95
C LEU A 50 -6.65 -30.36 -69.38
N LYS A 51 -7.75 -30.70 -70.07
CA LYS A 51 -9.12 -30.55 -69.55
C LYS A 51 -9.34 -31.34 -68.25
N GLY A 52 -8.84 -32.59 -68.20
CA GLY A 52 -8.93 -33.42 -67.00
C GLY A 52 -8.18 -32.82 -65.81
N ILE A 53 -6.97 -32.29 -66.04
CA ILE A 53 -6.18 -31.60 -65.01
C ILE A 53 -6.85 -30.28 -64.57
N GLU A 54 -7.42 -29.51 -65.50
CA GLU A 54 -8.15 -28.28 -65.18
C GLU A 54 -9.39 -28.54 -64.34
N PHE A 55 -10.11 -29.62 -64.62
CA PHE A 55 -11.24 -30.08 -63.81
C PHE A 55 -10.78 -30.44 -62.39
N GLN A 56 -9.75 -31.28 -62.25
CA GLN A 56 -9.19 -31.65 -60.95
C GLN A 56 -8.69 -30.43 -60.16
N ARG A 57 -8.03 -29.48 -60.83
CA ARG A 57 -7.58 -28.22 -60.22
C ARG A 57 -8.76 -27.40 -59.70
N SER A 58 -9.85 -27.36 -60.43
CA SER A 58 -11.08 -26.65 -60.04
C SER A 58 -11.74 -27.30 -58.82
N GLU A 59 -11.80 -28.64 -58.79
CA GLU A 59 -12.32 -29.43 -57.66
C GLU A 59 -11.45 -29.24 -56.40
N LEU A 60 -10.12 -29.35 -56.53
CA LEU A 60 -9.17 -29.07 -55.45
C LEU A 60 -9.30 -27.64 -54.91
N LYS A 61 -9.51 -26.66 -55.80
CA LYS A 61 -9.72 -25.27 -55.40
C LYS A 61 -11.00 -25.12 -54.58
N TYR A 62 -12.09 -25.78 -55.00
CA TYR A 62 -13.35 -25.79 -54.27
C TYR A 62 -13.18 -26.43 -52.87
N MET A 63 -12.58 -27.62 -52.79
CA MET A 63 -12.32 -28.29 -51.51
C MET A 63 -11.43 -27.47 -50.57
N LEU A 64 -10.44 -26.76 -51.13
CA LEU A 64 -9.55 -25.90 -50.35
C LEU A 64 -10.29 -24.70 -49.77
N GLU A 65 -11.20 -24.08 -50.52
CA GLU A 65 -12.05 -22.99 -49.99
C GLU A 65 -13.05 -23.50 -48.94
N GLU A 66 -13.64 -24.68 -49.14
CA GLU A 66 -14.50 -25.32 -48.14
C GLU A 66 -13.74 -25.63 -46.84
N ALA A 67 -12.52 -26.17 -46.95
CA ALA A 67 -11.66 -26.46 -45.81
C ALA A 67 -11.25 -25.18 -45.05
N LYS A 68 -10.95 -24.09 -45.76
CA LYS A 68 -10.67 -22.78 -45.13
C LYS A 68 -11.87 -22.26 -44.34
N LEU A 69 -13.06 -22.28 -44.94
CA LEU A 69 -14.29 -21.86 -44.25
C LEU A 69 -14.59 -22.73 -43.03
N SER A 70 -14.32 -24.03 -43.12
CA SER A 70 -14.44 -24.96 -41.98
C SER A 70 -13.45 -24.62 -40.87
N LEU A 71 -12.18 -24.33 -41.22
CA LEU A 71 -11.15 -23.91 -40.27
C LEU A 71 -11.57 -22.63 -39.52
N GLU A 72 -12.01 -21.60 -40.23
CA GLU A 72 -12.48 -20.33 -39.62
C GLU A 72 -13.63 -20.56 -38.63
N ARG A 73 -14.58 -21.45 -38.96
CA ARG A 73 -15.67 -21.83 -38.05
C ARG A 73 -15.16 -22.54 -36.80
N ILE A 74 -14.20 -23.45 -36.96
CA ILE A 74 -13.60 -24.19 -35.83
C ILE A 74 -12.82 -23.22 -34.94
N GLU A 75 -12.01 -22.33 -35.51
CA GLU A 75 -11.25 -21.32 -34.75
C GLU A 75 -12.16 -20.38 -33.97
N SER A 76 -13.25 -19.91 -34.60
CA SER A 76 -14.28 -19.10 -33.92
C SER A 76 -14.92 -19.87 -32.75
N ASN A 77 -15.24 -21.15 -32.94
CA ASN A 77 -15.80 -22.00 -31.89
C ASN A 77 -14.81 -22.25 -30.76
N VAL A 78 -13.53 -22.51 -31.07
CA VAL A 78 -12.47 -22.65 -30.06
C VAL A 78 -12.32 -21.36 -29.27
N HIS A 79 -12.33 -20.20 -29.93
CA HIS A 79 -12.23 -18.92 -29.24
C HIS A 79 -13.44 -18.69 -28.31
N ARG A 80 -14.66 -19.02 -28.76
CA ARG A 80 -15.87 -18.99 -27.95
C ARG A 80 -15.79 -19.92 -26.74
N LEU A 81 -15.37 -21.18 -26.94
CA LEU A 81 -15.23 -22.16 -25.86
C LEU A 81 -14.14 -21.75 -24.86
N LYS A 82 -12.97 -21.30 -25.32
CA LYS A 82 -11.93 -20.71 -24.46
C LYS A 82 -12.49 -19.56 -23.62
N SER A 83 -13.35 -18.73 -24.22
CA SER A 83 -13.98 -17.62 -23.51
C SER A 83 -15.00 -18.06 -22.45
N VAL A 84 -15.65 -19.22 -22.61
CA VAL A 84 -16.63 -19.81 -21.66
C VAL A 84 -15.94 -20.62 -20.57
N LEU A 85 -14.86 -21.31 -20.93
CA LEU A 85 -14.06 -22.14 -20.01
C LEU A 85 -13.08 -21.33 -19.16
N SER A 86 -12.97 -20.01 -19.37
CA SER A 86 -12.16 -19.15 -18.51
C SER A 86 -12.68 -19.25 -17.06
N PRO A 87 -11.88 -19.77 -16.11
CA PRO A 87 -12.31 -19.97 -14.73
C PRO A 87 -12.85 -18.70 -14.07
N MET A 88 -12.33 -17.54 -14.51
CA MET A 88 -12.69 -16.23 -13.96
C MET A 88 -14.10 -15.76 -14.35
N LYS A 89 -14.71 -16.29 -15.42
CA LYS A 89 -16.08 -15.93 -15.82
C LYS A 89 -17.15 -16.73 -15.09
N ASN A 90 -16.83 -17.96 -14.69
CA ASN A 90 -17.77 -18.85 -14.00
C ASN A 90 -17.61 -18.79 -12.48
N MET A 91 -16.70 -17.95 -11.99
CA MET A 91 -16.52 -17.77 -10.56
C MET A 91 -17.76 -17.10 -9.97
N PRO A 92 -18.34 -17.67 -8.89
CA PRO A 92 -19.46 -17.05 -8.19
C PRO A 92 -19.13 -15.61 -7.77
N SER A 93 -20.14 -14.73 -7.89
CA SER A 93 -19.96 -13.29 -7.64
C SER A 93 -19.50 -12.97 -6.22
N ASP A 94 -19.92 -13.76 -5.24
CA ASP A 94 -19.50 -13.67 -3.84
C ASP A 94 -18.01 -14.00 -3.65
N ILE A 95 -17.50 -15.01 -4.36
CA ILE A 95 -16.07 -15.36 -4.33
C ILE A 95 -15.24 -14.27 -5.01
N LEU A 96 -15.69 -13.77 -6.17
CA LEU A 96 -15.03 -12.64 -6.84
C LEU A 96 -15.00 -11.40 -5.95
N LEU A 97 -16.12 -11.04 -5.31
CA LEU A 97 -16.17 -9.91 -4.40
C LEU A 97 -15.22 -10.10 -3.22
N ARG A 98 -15.13 -11.30 -2.63
CA ARG A 98 -14.14 -11.59 -1.57
C ARG A 98 -12.71 -11.40 -2.04
N ILE A 99 -12.38 -11.85 -3.26
CA ILE A 99 -11.05 -11.62 -3.86
C ILE A 99 -10.82 -10.12 -4.07
N PHE A 100 -11.80 -9.38 -4.60
CA PHE A 100 -11.68 -7.94 -4.80
C PHE A 100 -11.49 -7.21 -3.48
N HIS A 101 -12.25 -7.55 -2.44
CA HIS A 101 -12.09 -7.00 -1.11
C HIS A 101 -10.73 -7.35 -0.53
N PHE A 102 -10.26 -8.59 -0.67
CA PHE A 102 -8.92 -8.97 -0.23
C PHE A 102 -7.87 -8.10 -0.91
N VAL A 103 -7.91 -7.98 -2.24
CA VAL A 103 -6.93 -7.24 -3.04
C VAL A 103 -6.97 -5.73 -2.77
N VAL A 104 -8.16 -5.13 -2.62
CA VAL A 104 -8.32 -3.68 -2.42
C VAL A 104 -8.15 -3.28 -0.96
N LEU A 105 -8.74 -4.01 0.00
CA LEU A 105 -8.69 -3.67 1.43
C LEU A 105 -7.33 -3.98 2.06
N HIS A 106 -6.68 -5.11 1.71
CA HIS A 106 -5.28 -5.32 2.12
C HIS A 106 -4.37 -4.27 1.48
N GLY A 107 -4.81 -3.70 0.35
CA GLY A 107 -4.18 -2.54 -0.23
C GLY A 107 -4.18 -1.32 0.70
N GLU A 108 -5.20 -1.09 1.53
CA GLU A 108 -5.24 0.04 2.48
C GLU A 108 -4.12 -0.10 3.53
N GLU A 109 -4.04 -1.27 4.17
CA GLU A 109 -2.97 -1.59 5.12
C GLU A 109 -1.59 -1.50 4.45
N TYR A 110 -1.45 -2.08 3.25
CA TYR A 110 -0.22 -1.99 2.46
C TYR A 110 0.16 -0.55 2.10
N MET A 111 -0.80 0.33 1.78
CA MET A 111 -0.53 1.73 1.48
C MET A 111 -0.07 2.50 2.72
N ILE A 112 -0.70 2.26 3.87
CA ILE A 112 -0.30 2.85 5.15
C ILE A 112 1.12 2.41 5.47
N ASP A 113 1.39 1.11 5.44
CA ASP A 113 2.71 0.55 5.69
C ASP A 113 3.73 1.15 4.71
N SER A 114 3.47 1.11 3.40
CA SER A 114 4.38 1.65 2.39
C SER A 114 4.71 3.13 2.66
N LEU A 115 3.73 3.95 3.05
CA LEU A 115 3.94 5.36 3.39
C LEU A 115 4.67 5.57 4.73
N GLU A 116 4.57 4.63 5.67
CA GLU A 116 5.28 4.67 6.95
C GLU A 116 6.71 4.11 6.85
N PHE A 117 7.00 3.29 5.84
CA PHE A 117 8.34 2.80 5.50
C PHE A 117 9.06 3.68 4.46
N GLY A 118 8.35 4.60 3.81
CA GLY A 118 8.91 5.40 2.72
C GLY A 118 9.08 4.66 1.41
N ASP A 119 8.38 3.54 1.26
CA ASP A 119 8.37 2.75 0.05
C ASP A 119 7.47 3.39 -1.02
N TYR A 120 7.87 3.22 -2.27
CA TYR A 120 7.09 3.64 -3.43
C TYR A 120 5.87 2.73 -3.60
N ILE A 121 4.67 3.32 -3.70
CA ILE A 121 3.44 2.56 -3.99
C ILE A 121 3.43 2.21 -5.49
N GLY A 122 4.08 1.10 -5.84
CA GLY A 122 4.34 0.72 -7.23
C GLY A 122 3.10 0.41 -8.07
N SER A 123 2.19 -0.40 -7.53
CA SER A 123 0.96 -0.77 -8.23
C SER A 123 -0.15 -1.03 -7.23
N PHE A 124 -1.01 -0.05 -7.01
CA PHE A 124 -2.22 -0.26 -6.25
C PHE A 124 -3.33 -0.80 -7.16
N PRO A 125 -3.89 -1.98 -6.90
CA PRO A 125 -4.98 -2.53 -7.69
C PRO A 125 -6.25 -1.71 -7.43
N THR A 126 -6.51 -0.72 -8.28
CA THR A 126 -7.71 0.11 -8.16
C THR A 126 -8.96 -0.68 -8.55
N PRO A 127 -10.14 -0.36 -7.97
CA PRO A 127 -11.42 -0.89 -8.44
C PRO A 127 -11.65 -0.64 -9.94
N ILE A 128 -11.05 0.41 -10.49
CA ILE A 128 -11.09 0.75 -11.91
C ILE A 128 -10.41 -0.32 -12.75
N LEU A 129 -9.22 -0.78 -12.35
CA LEU A 129 -8.52 -1.88 -13.02
C LEU A 129 -9.34 -3.17 -12.97
N LEU A 130 -9.97 -3.48 -11.83
CA LEU A 130 -10.87 -4.63 -11.69
C LEU A 130 -12.08 -4.51 -12.63
N GLY A 131 -12.65 -3.31 -12.76
CA GLY A 131 -13.76 -3.03 -13.68
C GLY A 131 -13.37 -3.03 -15.17
N GLY A 132 -12.08 -3.00 -15.49
CA GLY A 132 -11.54 -3.10 -16.84
C GLY A 132 -11.58 -4.51 -17.43
N VAL A 133 -11.60 -5.55 -16.60
CA VAL A 133 -11.40 -6.95 -17.02
C VAL A 133 -12.55 -7.48 -17.88
N CYS A 134 -13.78 -7.42 -17.38
CA CYS A 134 -14.97 -7.81 -18.16
C CYS A 134 -16.24 -7.12 -17.64
N SER A 135 -17.33 -7.20 -18.41
CA SER A 135 -18.61 -6.58 -18.03
C SER A 135 -19.20 -7.13 -16.72
N HIS A 136 -18.93 -8.41 -16.40
CA HIS A 136 -19.36 -9.01 -15.14
C HIS A 136 -18.61 -8.39 -13.95
N TRP A 137 -17.29 -8.31 -14.01
CA TRP A 137 -16.46 -7.70 -12.96
C TRP A 137 -16.81 -6.23 -12.77
N ARG A 138 -16.95 -5.48 -13.86
CA ARG A 138 -17.40 -4.08 -13.82
C ARG A 138 -18.72 -3.90 -13.09
N ARG A 139 -19.68 -4.80 -13.31
CA ARG A 139 -20.98 -4.76 -12.62
C ARG A 139 -20.80 -5.02 -11.12
N LEU A 140 -20.02 -6.03 -10.75
CA LEU A 140 -19.76 -6.36 -9.35
C LEU A 140 -19.05 -5.23 -8.62
N VAL A 141 -18.01 -4.66 -9.23
CA VAL A 141 -17.26 -3.55 -8.64
C VAL A 141 -18.16 -2.33 -8.44
N LYS A 142 -18.99 -1.99 -9.43
CA LYS A 142 -19.97 -0.88 -9.31
C LYS A 142 -21.04 -1.12 -8.24
N GLN A 143 -21.38 -2.37 -7.95
CA GLN A 143 -22.38 -2.72 -6.94
C GLN A 143 -21.83 -2.70 -5.52
N SER A 144 -20.51 -2.85 -5.33
CA SER A 144 -19.87 -2.82 -4.01
C SER A 144 -19.24 -1.47 -3.72
N THR A 145 -19.94 -0.63 -2.94
CA THR A 145 -19.46 0.70 -2.55
C THR A 145 -18.16 0.64 -1.75
N GLN A 146 -17.98 -0.41 -0.94
CA GLN A 146 -16.81 -0.62 -0.08
C GLN A 146 -15.50 -0.74 -0.87
N LEU A 147 -15.54 -1.23 -2.12
CA LEU A 147 -14.34 -1.27 -2.95
C LEU A 147 -13.84 0.13 -3.29
N TRP A 148 -14.71 1.14 -3.23
CA TRP A 148 -14.38 2.52 -3.56
C TRP A 148 -13.96 3.34 -2.33
N ASP A 149 -13.86 2.75 -1.13
CA ASP A 149 -13.61 3.45 0.14
C ASP A 149 -12.18 4.03 0.29
N CYS A 150 -11.23 3.69 -0.57
CA CYS A 150 -9.91 4.32 -0.61
C CYS A 150 -9.75 5.03 -1.93
N VAL A 151 -9.09 6.16 -2.03
CA VAL A 151 -8.75 6.86 -3.28
C VAL A 151 -7.26 7.15 -3.26
N LEU A 152 -6.51 6.63 -4.24
CA LEU A 152 -5.07 6.87 -4.36
C LEU A 152 -4.76 7.91 -5.44
N LEU A 153 -4.12 9.00 -5.02
CA LEU A 153 -3.55 10.03 -5.87
C LEU A 153 -2.04 9.87 -5.91
N ILE A 154 -1.53 9.36 -7.03
CA ILE A 154 -0.11 9.31 -7.33
C ILE A 154 0.30 10.58 -8.07
N THR A 155 1.02 11.49 -7.43
CA THR A 155 1.43 12.76 -8.06
C THR A 155 2.56 12.58 -9.08
N SER A 156 3.42 11.58 -8.90
CA SER A 156 4.51 11.28 -9.85
C SER A 156 3.99 10.91 -11.23
N ALA A 157 2.82 10.25 -11.31
CA ALA A 157 2.12 9.94 -12.55
C ALA A 157 1.63 11.19 -13.30
N LEU A 158 1.41 12.30 -12.58
CA LEU A 158 0.98 13.58 -13.16
C LEU A 158 2.15 14.43 -13.67
N ARG A 159 3.39 14.16 -13.20
CA ARG A 159 4.61 14.84 -13.67
C ARG A 159 5.12 14.30 -15.02
N ILE A 160 4.62 13.15 -15.46
CA ILE A 160 5.01 12.59 -16.75
C ILE A 160 4.60 13.59 -17.83
N THR A 161 5.51 13.96 -18.72
CA THR A 161 5.28 14.92 -19.82
C THR A 161 4.23 14.47 -20.84
N ASP A 162 3.64 13.30 -20.61
CA ASP A 162 2.55 12.75 -21.40
C ASP A 162 1.21 13.25 -20.84
N GLU A 163 0.66 14.28 -21.48
CA GLU A 163 -0.64 14.86 -21.14
C GLU A 163 -1.79 13.83 -21.18
N GLU A 164 -1.68 12.78 -22.01
CA GLU A 164 -2.69 11.71 -22.08
C GLU A 164 -2.66 10.85 -20.81
N ALA A 165 -1.47 10.51 -20.31
CA ALA A 165 -1.32 9.73 -19.08
C ALA A 165 -1.85 10.49 -17.84
N SER A 166 -1.51 11.78 -17.73
CA SER A 166 -1.97 12.65 -16.64
C SER A 166 -3.49 12.82 -16.64
N SER A 167 -4.07 13.13 -17.81
CA SER A 167 -5.53 13.31 -17.95
C SER A 167 -6.30 12.00 -17.71
N SER A 168 -5.75 10.85 -18.10
CA SER A 168 -6.30 9.52 -17.82
C SER A 168 -6.34 9.22 -16.31
N HIS A 169 -5.27 9.55 -15.58
CA HIS A 169 -5.20 9.37 -14.13
C HIS A 169 -6.19 10.28 -13.39
N LEU A 170 -6.26 11.57 -13.74
CA LEU A 170 -7.23 12.51 -13.16
C LEU A 170 -8.68 12.10 -13.46
N SER A 171 -8.95 11.58 -14.65
CA SER A 171 -10.28 11.04 -15.02
C SER A 171 -10.63 9.81 -14.20
N SER A 172 -9.65 8.95 -13.94
CA SER A 172 -9.79 7.78 -13.07
C SER A 172 -10.12 8.20 -11.64
N ILE A 173 -9.42 9.19 -11.09
CA ILE A 173 -9.69 9.75 -9.75
C ILE A 173 -11.13 10.31 -9.67
N ARG A 174 -11.55 11.12 -10.65
CA ARG A 174 -12.93 11.65 -10.70
C ARG A 174 -13.95 10.51 -10.74
N HIS A 175 -13.70 9.47 -11.52
CA HIS A 175 -14.56 8.30 -11.58
C HIS A 175 -14.63 7.55 -10.24
N TRP A 176 -13.50 7.47 -9.53
CA TRP A 176 -13.39 6.84 -8.22
C TRP A 176 -14.23 7.56 -7.18
N ILE A 177 -14.07 8.89 -7.09
CA ILE A 177 -14.82 9.75 -6.16
C ILE A 177 -16.31 9.66 -6.47
N ALA A 178 -16.70 9.76 -7.74
CA ALA A 178 -18.10 9.70 -8.16
C ALA A 178 -18.76 8.33 -7.91
N SER A 179 -17.98 7.25 -7.79
CA SER A 179 -18.51 5.89 -7.56
C SER A 179 -18.64 5.54 -6.07
N GLY A 180 -17.94 6.25 -5.18
CA GLY A 180 -18.03 6.09 -3.74
C GLY A 180 -18.86 7.18 -3.05
N ARG A 181 -18.79 7.22 -1.72
CA ARG A 181 -19.30 8.33 -0.91
C ARG A 181 -18.13 8.98 -0.20
N GLN A 182 -17.87 10.24 -0.48
CA GLN A 182 -16.68 10.93 0.04
C GLN A 182 -16.56 10.86 1.58
N GLU A 183 -17.67 10.88 2.30
CA GLU A 183 -17.72 10.69 3.77
C GLU A 183 -17.24 9.33 4.30
N THR A 184 -17.26 8.30 3.45
CA THR A 184 -16.73 6.96 3.77
C THR A 184 -15.38 6.71 3.10
N GLN A 185 -14.93 7.62 2.23
CA GLN A 185 -13.69 7.48 1.48
C GLN A 185 -12.48 8.06 2.23
N SER A 186 -11.39 7.30 2.22
CA SER A 186 -10.05 7.69 2.63
C SER A 186 -9.26 8.18 1.41
N LEU A 187 -8.61 9.34 1.50
CA LEU A 187 -7.76 9.88 0.43
C LEU A 187 -6.28 9.63 0.74
N PHE A 188 -5.59 8.92 -0.14
CA PHE A 188 -4.16 8.66 -0.09
C PHE A 188 -3.45 9.53 -1.12
N ILE A 189 -2.51 10.36 -0.69
CA ILE A 189 -1.73 11.23 -1.58
C ILE A 189 -0.29 10.77 -1.49
N ASP A 190 0.15 10.09 -2.54
CA ASP A 190 1.54 9.68 -2.67
C ASP A 190 2.36 10.82 -3.28
N TYR A 191 3.33 11.32 -2.51
CA TYR A 191 4.22 12.44 -2.78
C TYR A 191 3.48 13.75 -3.07
N TYR A 192 2.88 14.37 -2.05
CA TYR A 192 2.33 15.72 -2.16
C TYR A 192 3.31 16.67 -2.87
N ASP A 193 2.86 17.24 -3.98
CA ASP A 193 3.60 18.16 -4.82
C ASP A 193 2.78 19.43 -5.05
N PRO A 194 3.20 20.57 -4.48
CA PRO A 194 2.42 21.81 -4.57
C PRO A 194 2.24 22.31 -6.02
N ILE A 195 3.17 21.99 -6.93
CA ILE A 195 3.17 22.51 -8.30
C ILE A 195 1.95 22.04 -9.10
N LEU A 196 1.44 20.83 -8.82
CA LEU A 196 0.33 20.21 -9.55
C LEU A 196 -1.07 20.69 -9.10
N GLY A 197 -1.14 21.76 -8.31
CA GLY A 197 -2.30 22.07 -7.49
C GLY A 197 -3.61 22.35 -8.23
N SER A 198 -3.60 22.99 -9.41
CA SER A 198 -4.86 23.37 -10.08
C SER A 198 -5.67 22.16 -10.55
N ASP A 199 -4.99 21.19 -11.17
CA ASP A 199 -5.65 20.09 -11.86
C ASP A 199 -6.08 19.00 -10.89
N VAL A 200 -5.21 18.71 -9.92
CA VAL A 200 -5.50 17.80 -8.80
C VAL A 200 -6.69 18.32 -8.01
N TYR A 201 -6.67 19.58 -7.61
CA TYR A 201 -7.77 20.18 -6.86
C TYR A 201 -9.09 20.13 -7.65
N THR A 202 -9.04 20.40 -8.96
CA THR A 202 -10.21 20.28 -9.84
C THR A 202 -10.72 18.84 -9.93
N ALA A 203 -9.83 17.85 -9.87
CA ALA A 203 -10.20 16.44 -9.87
C ALA A 203 -10.77 15.95 -8.54
N LEU A 204 -10.21 16.39 -7.41
CA LEU A 204 -10.73 16.05 -6.09
C LEU A 204 -12.11 16.66 -5.83
N GLN A 205 -12.43 17.78 -6.51
CA GLN A 205 -13.63 18.62 -6.32
C GLN A 205 -13.77 19.10 -4.88
N ALA A 206 -13.83 20.42 -4.65
CA ALA A 206 -14.15 20.92 -3.32
C ALA A 206 -15.62 20.69 -3.02
N THR A 207 -15.93 19.51 -2.51
CA THR A 207 -17.26 19.15 -2.08
C THR A 207 -17.23 18.82 -0.60
N THR A 208 -18.11 19.49 0.14
CA THR A 208 -18.83 18.87 1.24
C THR A 208 -19.58 17.67 0.64
N PRO A 209 -19.41 16.45 1.16
CA PRO A 209 -19.01 16.09 2.54
C PRO A 209 -17.49 15.92 2.77
N THR A 210 -17.06 15.88 4.03
CA THR A 210 -15.63 15.71 4.42
C THR A 210 -15.14 14.30 4.18
N TRP A 211 -13.86 14.11 3.85
CA TRP A 211 -13.23 12.79 3.72
C TRP A 211 -13.17 12.05 5.06
N LYS A 212 -13.30 10.71 5.04
CA LYS A 212 -13.16 9.84 6.22
C LYS A 212 -11.78 9.98 6.86
N SER A 213 -10.74 9.90 6.04
CA SER A 213 -9.35 10.16 6.42
C SER A 213 -8.56 10.71 5.24
N ILE A 214 -7.48 11.43 5.51
CA ILE A 214 -6.49 11.86 4.52
C ILE A 214 -5.14 11.39 4.99
N ILE A 215 -4.43 10.64 4.16
CA ILE A 215 -3.10 10.12 4.42
C ILE A 215 -2.21 10.63 3.29
N MET A 216 -1.12 11.31 3.62
CA MET A 216 -0.27 11.91 2.60
C MET A 216 1.21 11.76 2.94
N SER A 217 2.02 11.44 1.93
CA SER A 217 3.46 11.60 2.01
C SER A 217 3.90 12.94 1.41
N VAL A 218 4.96 13.52 1.95
CA VAL A 218 5.50 14.82 1.54
C VAL A 218 6.99 14.66 1.24
N LYS A 219 7.45 15.19 0.11
CA LYS A 219 8.86 15.19 -0.30
C LYS A 219 9.27 16.60 -0.74
N ALA A 220 10.42 17.08 -0.26
CA ALA A 220 10.97 18.42 -0.50
C ALA A 220 11.46 18.58 -1.97
N ASP A 221 11.69 19.77 -2.54
CA ASP A 221 11.74 21.14 -2.01
C ASP A 221 11.38 22.17 -3.11
N ASP A 222 11.16 23.42 -2.66
CA ASP A 222 10.96 24.71 -3.35
C ASP A 222 9.56 25.11 -3.92
N LEU A 223 9.12 26.27 -3.43
CA LEU A 223 7.90 27.05 -3.71
C LEU A 223 7.79 27.54 -5.19
N PRO A 224 6.63 28.04 -5.69
CA PRO A 224 5.34 28.27 -5.03
C PRO A 224 4.09 27.79 -5.80
N THR A 225 3.12 27.24 -5.06
CA THR A 225 1.72 27.69 -4.87
C THR A 225 1.04 26.54 -4.15
N ALA A 226 0.64 26.73 -2.88
CA ALA A 226 -0.02 25.65 -2.16
C ALA A 226 -1.32 25.27 -2.88
N TRP A 227 -1.67 23.98 -2.90
CA TRP A 227 -3.02 23.57 -3.27
C TRP A 227 -4.03 24.39 -2.45
N ASN A 228 -5.27 24.52 -2.92
CA ASN A 228 -6.37 25.00 -2.08
C ASN A 228 -6.73 23.94 -1.02
N ILE A 229 -5.77 23.61 -0.17
CA ILE A 229 -5.82 22.48 0.76
C ILE A 229 -6.78 22.74 1.91
N ASP A 230 -7.10 24.01 2.16
CA ASP A 230 -8.14 24.47 3.09
C ASP A 230 -9.53 23.93 2.74
N LYS A 231 -9.74 23.56 1.47
CA LYS A 231 -10.98 23.01 0.95
C LYS A 231 -11.05 21.49 1.00
N ILE A 232 -9.93 20.81 1.17
CA ILE A 232 -9.89 19.37 1.43
C ILE A 232 -9.92 19.20 2.94
N ARG A 233 -10.87 18.43 3.46
CA ARG A 233 -11.11 18.35 4.91
C ARG A 233 -11.29 16.92 5.36
N SER A 234 -10.67 16.60 6.48
CA SER A 234 -10.93 15.38 7.23
C SER A 234 -10.68 15.62 8.71
N SER A 235 -11.42 14.91 9.56
CA SER A 235 -11.12 14.83 10.99
C SER A 235 -9.91 13.95 11.28
N ASN A 236 -9.54 13.03 10.38
CA ASN A 236 -8.44 12.09 10.55
C ASN A 236 -7.38 12.37 9.49
N VAL A 237 -6.24 12.91 9.91
CA VAL A 237 -5.16 13.27 8.98
C VAL A 237 -3.88 12.58 9.41
N THR A 238 -3.22 11.92 8.46
CA THR A 238 -1.87 11.36 8.62
C THR A 238 -0.95 12.03 7.62
N VAL A 239 0.18 12.56 8.09
CA VAL A 239 1.21 13.15 7.22
C VAL A 239 2.55 12.50 7.50
N CYS A 240 3.15 11.96 6.45
CA CYS A 240 4.48 11.36 6.45
C CYS A 240 5.46 12.28 5.73
N VAL A 241 6.47 12.79 6.41
CA VAL A 241 7.46 13.74 5.86
C VAL A 241 8.85 13.12 5.86
N TYR A 242 9.31 12.64 4.71
CA TYR A 242 10.55 11.85 4.64
C TYR A 242 11.83 12.68 4.70
N ASP A 243 11.79 13.92 4.23
CA ASP A 243 12.96 14.79 4.18
C ASP A 243 12.94 15.72 5.40
N PRO A 244 13.98 15.69 6.26
CA PRO A 244 14.05 16.55 7.45
C PRO A 244 14.07 18.05 7.11
N ASN A 245 14.46 18.43 5.89
CA ASN A 245 14.47 19.83 5.45
C ASN A 245 13.09 20.30 4.96
N CYS A 246 12.14 19.38 4.80
CA CYS A 246 10.84 19.69 4.22
C CYS A 246 9.95 20.46 5.20
N THR A 247 9.37 21.57 4.75
CA THR A 247 8.42 22.34 5.57
C THR A 247 6.99 21.88 5.31
N VAL A 248 6.22 21.57 6.36
CA VAL A 248 4.79 21.26 6.27
C VAL A 248 3.88 22.49 6.40
N ASN A 249 4.45 23.69 6.27
CA ASN A 249 3.74 24.95 6.48
C ASN A 249 2.54 25.11 5.56
N GLN A 250 2.66 24.62 4.33
CA GLN A 250 1.60 24.67 3.34
C GLN A 250 0.39 23.79 3.71
N LEU A 251 0.60 22.77 4.56
CA LEU A 251 -0.44 21.85 5.00
C LEU A 251 -1.19 22.34 6.25
N ILE A 252 -0.67 23.36 6.95
CA ILE A 252 -1.26 23.88 8.19
C ILE A 252 -2.79 24.12 8.10
N PRO A 253 -3.35 24.68 7.01
CA PRO A 253 -4.80 24.84 6.89
C PRO A 253 -5.60 23.53 6.97
N LEU A 254 -5.05 22.43 6.45
CA LEU A 254 -5.62 21.09 6.56
C LEU A 254 -5.42 20.54 7.97
N LEU A 255 -4.18 20.60 8.49
CA LEU A 255 -3.83 20.01 9.79
C LEU A 255 -4.63 20.62 10.95
N ARG A 256 -4.90 21.93 10.90
CA ARG A 256 -5.69 22.63 11.95
C ARG A 256 -7.14 22.18 12.04
N GLN A 257 -7.67 21.58 10.98
CA GLN A 257 -9.04 21.08 10.96
C GLN A 257 -9.14 19.64 11.48
N ALA A 258 -8.00 18.93 11.59
CA ALA A 258 -7.96 17.58 12.06
C ALA A 258 -8.33 17.49 13.55
N THR A 259 -9.13 16.49 13.88
CA THR A 259 -9.42 16.08 15.26
C THR A 259 -8.42 15.03 15.74
N ASN A 260 -8.01 14.15 14.82
CA ASN A 260 -7.00 13.13 15.02
C ASN A 260 -5.89 13.36 13.99
N LEU A 261 -4.71 13.69 14.47
CA LEU A 261 -3.54 13.96 13.64
C LEU A 261 -2.45 12.92 13.95
N LYS A 262 -1.94 12.24 12.91
CA LYS A 262 -0.72 11.43 12.98
C LYS A 262 0.36 12.10 12.13
N MET A 263 1.49 12.43 12.74
CA MET A 263 2.67 12.96 12.05
C MET A 263 3.76 11.90 12.09
N VAL A 264 4.39 11.63 10.95
CA VAL A 264 5.57 10.76 10.84
C VAL A 264 6.70 11.60 10.26
N GLY A 265 7.81 11.75 11.00
CA GLY A 265 8.94 12.59 10.61
C GLY A 265 8.84 14.04 11.11
N VAL A 266 8.95 15.02 10.21
CA VAL A 266 9.03 16.45 10.55
C VAL A 266 7.71 16.99 11.10
N LEU A 267 7.80 17.78 12.18
CA LEU A 267 6.66 18.42 12.81
C LEU A 267 6.34 19.79 12.21
N PRO A 268 5.06 20.18 12.15
CA PRO A 268 4.70 21.54 11.78
C PRO A 268 5.17 22.53 12.84
N PRO A 269 5.40 23.80 12.46
CA PRO A 269 5.46 24.85 13.46
C PRO A 269 4.06 24.99 14.06
N TRP A 270 3.93 24.59 15.32
CA TRP A 270 2.68 24.71 16.07
C TRP A 270 2.20 26.16 16.13
N GLY A 271 3.15 27.10 16.20
CA GLY A 271 2.92 28.54 16.15
C GLY A 271 2.01 29.05 17.27
N ASN A 272 1.60 30.32 17.18
CA ASN A 272 0.74 30.94 18.19
C ASN A 272 -0.76 30.74 17.93
N MET A 273 -1.13 30.15 16.80
CA MET A 273 -2.55 29.98 16.46
C MET A 273 -3.07 28.67 17.04
N PRO A 274 -4.25 28.70 17.69
CA PRO A 274 -4.73 27.55 18.43
C PRO A 274 -5.23 26.43 17.50
N TRP A 275 -4.84 25.20 17.82
CA TRP A 275 -5.27 23.97 17.18
C TRP A 275 -6.58 23.47 17.82
N VAL A 276 -7.61 24.32 17.72
CA VAL A 276 -8.86 24.18 18.49
C VAL A 276 -9.61 22.87 18.24
N SER A 277 -9.44 22.25 17.08
CA SER A 277 -10.11 21.00 16.71
C SER A 277 -9.35 19.76 17.15
N LEU A 278 -8.05 19.88 17.45
CA LEU A 278 -7.20 18.73 17.74
C LEU A 278 -7.57 18.11 19.09
N ARG A 279 -7.78 16.80 19.10
CA ARG A 279 -8.13 15.98 20.28
C ARG A 279 -7.16 14.83 20.46
N SER A 280 -6.66 14.26 19.37
CA SER A 280 -5.64 13.21 19.39
C SER A 280 -4.47 13.58 18.50
N LEU A 281 -3.26 13.51 19.05
CA LEU A 281 -2.02 13.69 18.32
C LEU A 281 -1.12 12.48 18.50
N THR A 282 -0.68 11.90 17.40
CA THR A 282 0.37 10.87 17.35
C THR A 282 1.57 11.44 16.59
N ILE A 283 2.75 11.38 17.19
CA ILE A 283 4.03 11.68 16.55
C ILE A 283 4.79 10.38 16.48
N ALA A 284 5.24 9.97 15.31
CA ALA A 284 5.98 8.74 15.12
C ALA A 284 7.25 8.93 14.28
N SER A 285 8.22 8.04 14.44
CA SER A 285 9.37 7.91 13.53
C SER A 285 9.05 6.98 12.37
N PHE A 286 9.81 7.08 11.28
CA PHE A 286 9.73 6.12 10.17
C PHE A 286 10.22 4.74 10.63
N LEU A 287 9.53 3.70 10.19
CA LEU A 287 9.96 2.33 10.45
C LEU A 287 11.07 1.97 9.45
N GLY A 288 12.16 1.35 9.95
CA GLY A 288 13.20 0.76 9.09
C GLY A 288 14.21 1.73 8.44
N VAL A 289 14.06 3.05 8.62
CA VAL A 289 15.05 4.01 8.13
C VAL A 289 16.19 4.12 9.16
N PRO A 290 17.48 4.03 8.75
CA PRO A 290 18.62 4.23 9.65
C PRO A 290 18.53 5.59 10.39
N PRO A 291 19.24 5.77 11.53
CA PRO A 291 19.01 6.80 12.57
C PRO A 291 19.10 8.27 12.13
N PHE A 292 19.18 8.59 10.85
CA PHE A 292 19.38 9.92 10.30
C PHE A 292 18.14 10.83 10.30
N SER A 293 17.02 10.42 10.91
CA SER A 293 15.78 11.22 10.90
C SER A 293 14.99 11.16 12.21
N TYR A 294 15.68 11.18 13.36
CA TYR A 294 14.95 11.47 14.60
C TYR A 294 14.29 12.84 14.48
N PRO A 295 13.01 12.98 14.86
CA PRO A 295 12.38 14.28 14.91
C PRO A 295 13.18 15.16 15.88
N ASN A 296 13.52 16.38 15.48
CA ASN A 296 14.07 17.35 16.41
C ASN A 296 12.97 17.70 17.42
N PHE A 297 12.99 17.03 18.56
CA PHE A 297 11.93 17.08 19.56
C PHE A 297 12.52 17.25 20.95
N GLY A 298 12.11 18.30 21.64
CA GLY A 298 12.51 18.56 23.01
C GLY A 298 11.42 19.25 23.82
N ALA A 299 11.87 19.98 24.85
CA ALA A 299 11.00 20.69 25.76
C ALA A 299 10.18 21.78 25.05
N GLU A 300 10.80 22.53 24.13
CA GLU A 300 10.17 23.65 23.43
C GLU A 300 9.07 23.17 22.47
N GLU A 301 9.30 22.07 21.75
CA GLU A 301 8.30 21.48 20.86
C GLU A 301 7.13 20.91 21.65
N LEU A 302 7.40 20.15 22.72
CA LEU A 302 6.35 19.62 23.59
C LEU A 302 5.52 20.75 24.21
N ARG A 303 6.17 21.84 24.64
CA ARG A 303 5.50 23.05 25.14
C ARG A 303 4.60 23.65 24.07
N SER A 304 5.15 23.88 22.89
CA SER A 304 4.45 24.48 21.77
C SER A 304 3.22 23.66 21.38
N ILE A 305 3.29 22.32 21.41
CA ILE A 305 2.15 21.42 21.19
C ILE A 305 1.07 21.65 22.23
N LEU A 306 1.42 21.57 23.52
CA LEU A 306 0.46 21.64 24.61
C LEU A 306 -0.18 23.03 24.72
N ASP A 307 0.58 24.11 24.48
CA ASP A 307 0.06 25.47 24.48
C ASP A 307 -0.85 25.74 23.28
N ALA A 308 -0.49 25.22 22.09
CA ALA A 308 -1.27 25.46 20.88
C ALA A 308 -2.53 24.58 20.80
N ALA A 309 -2.48 23.34 21.30
CA ALA A 309 -3.57 22.37 21.24
C ALA A 309 -4.31 22.22 22.58
N VAL A 310 -4.90 23.30 23.08
CA VAL A 310 -5.56 23.39 24.41
C VAL A 310 -6.64 22.33 24.72
N HIS A 311 -7.20 21.70 23.68
CA HIS A 311 -8.22 20.67 23.79
C HIS A 311 -7.67 19.24 23.54
N LEU A 312 -6.36 19.07 23.47
CA LEU A 312 -5.71 17.78 23.26
C LEU A 312 -6.04 16.82 24.42
N GLU A 313 -6.68 15.71 24.10
CA GLU A 313 -7.07 14.69 25.07
C GLU A 313 -6.11 13.49 25.05
N VAL A 314 -5.55 13.18 23.88
CA VAL A 314 -4.66 12.03 23.67
C VAL A 314 -3.38 12.52 23.00
N LEU A 315 -2.24 12.25 23.62
CA LEU A 315 -0.92 12.49 23.04
C LEU A 315 -0.14 11.18 23.00
N LYS A 316 0.32 10.77 21.81
CA LYS A 316 1.18 9.60 21.61
C LYS A 316 2.50 10.01 20.96
N LEU A 317 3.61 9.66 21.60
CA LEU A 317 4.98 9.97 21.22
C LEU A 317 5.71 8.65 20.94
N ASP A 318 5.63 8.21 19.70
CA ASP A 318 6.03 6.89 19.21
C ASP A 318 7.29 6.96 18.34
N PHE A 319 8.36 7.47 18.93
CA PHE A 319 9.64 7.64 18.27
C PHE A 319 10.78 7.44 19.27
N ASP A 320 11.93 7.01 18.74
CA ASP A 320 13.17 6.94 19.52
C ASP A 320 13.92 8.27 19.46
N MET A 321 14.83 8.48 20.42
CA MET A 321 15.67 9.67 20.52
C MET A 321 17.16 9.29 20.48
N GLU A 322 17.97 10.17 19.91
CA GLU A 322 19.42 10.05 19.98
C GLU A 322 19.91 10.30 21.42
N LYS A 323 20.70 9.37 21.95
CA LYS A 323 21.14 9.34 23.36
C LYS A 323 21.86 10.61 23.82
N ASP A 324 22.57 11.27 22.91
CA ASP A 324 23.47 12.36 23.26
C ASP A 324 22.73 13.69 23.49
N ILE A 325 21.53 13.86 22.90
CA ILE A 325 20.75 15.10 22.97
C ILE A 325 20.24 15.37 24.40
N LEU A 326 19.97 14.33 25.17
CA LEU A 326 19.45 14.44 26.54
C LEU A 326 20.49 14.92 27.56
N SER A 327 21.78 14.92 27.20
CA SER A 327 22.88 15.19 28.15
C SER A 327 23.22 16.67 28.33
N ASN A 328 22.63 17.59 27.55
CA ASN A 328 22.93 19.02 27.67
C ASN A 328 22.38 19.60 29.00
N PRO A 329 23.24 19.96 29.97
CA PRO A 329 22.84 20.36 31.32
C PRO A 329 22.32 21.80 31.42
N VAL A 330 22.00 22.44 30.30
CA VAL A 330 22.01 23.91 30.18
C VAL A 330 20.70 24.60 30.62
N THR A 331 19.62 23.89 30.89
CA THR A 331 18.36 24.51 31.36
C THR A 331 17.86 23.90 32.66
N GLN A 332 18.39 24.39 33.78
CA GLN A 332 17.90 24.07 35.14
C GLN A 332 16.53 24.68 35.49
N ASN A 333 15.97 25.54 34.62
CA ASN A 333 14.63 26.05 34.83
C ASN A 333 13.61 24.96 34.48
N ARG A 334 13.16 24.25 35.52
CA ARG A 334 12.02 23.32 35.43
C ARG A 334 10.82 24.06 34.89
N GLU A 335 10.52 23.83 33.62
CA GLU A 335 9.37 24.44 32.99
C GLU A 335 8.13 23.61 33.32
N LYS A 336 7.19 24.23 34.03
CA LYS A 336 5.90 23.61 34.35
C LYS A 336 4.86 24.07 33.34
N ILE A 337 4.13 23.12 32.74
CA ILE A 337 3.05 23.38 31.78
C ILE A 337 1.78 22.78 32.34
N ARG A 338 0.70 23.56 32.37
CA ARG A 338 -0.61 23.06 32.80
C ARG A 338 -1.49 22.77 31.59
N HIS A 339 -1.91 21.51 31.42
CA HIS A 339 -2.79 21.10 30.33
C HIS A 339 -4.08 20.47 30.85
N VAL A 340 -5.20 21.20 30.76
CA VAL A 340 -6.45 20.82 31.45
C VAL A 340 -7.21 19.68 30.79
N SER A 341 -7.00 19.44 29.49
CA SER A 341 -7.81 18.48 28.70
C SER A 341 -7.16 17.11 28.51
N LEU A 342 -5.87 16.96 28.86
CA LEU A 342 -5.10 15.75 28.54
C LEU A 342 -5.55 14.59 29.44
N LYS A 343 -6.04 13.51 28.83
CA LYS A 343 -6.58 12.31 29.49
C LYS A 343 -5.67 11.10 29.34
N SER A 344 -4.99 10.98 28.20
CA SER A 344 -4.10 9.86 27.87
C SER A 344 -2.77 10.36 27.32
N LEU A 345 -1.68 9.77 27.80
CA LEU A 345 -0.33 10.07 27.34
C LEU A 345 0.44 8.78 27.06
N SER A 346 0.97 8.63 25.86
CA SER A 346 1.74 7.47 25.43
C SER A 346 3.14 7.90 25.03
N PHE A 347 4.18 7.25 25.58
CA PHE A 347 5.58 7.64 25.37
C PHE A 347 6.53 6.48 25.70
N SER A 348 7.81 6.65 25.35
CA SER A 348 8.90 5.73 25.71
C SER A 348 9.59 6.22 26.98
N LEU A 349 9.93 5.34 27.93
CA LEU A 349 10.47 5.80 29.23
C LEU A 349 11.77 6.59 29.09
N HIS A 350 12.57 6.37 28.04
CA HIS A 350 13.77 7.15 27.78
C HIS A 350 13.48 8.62 27.42
N HIS A 351 12.23 8.99 27.14
CA HIS A 351 11.79 10.38 27.01
C HIS A 351 11.71 11.10 28.36
N LEU A 352 11.72 10.37 29.48
CA LEU A 352 11.75 10.95 30.82
C LEU A 352 13.18 11.28 31.24
N LYS A 353 13.35 12.44 31.86
CA LYS A 353 14.56 12.76 32.63
C LYS A 353 14.52 12.07 33.99
N GLU A 354 15.65 12.10 34.70
CA GLU A 354 15.82 11.47 36.02
C GLU A 354 14.76 11.93 37.05
N ASP A 355 14.31 13.19 36.96
CA ASP A 355 13.27 13.76 37.83
C ASP A 355 11.82 13.43 37.40
N GLY A 356 11.66 12.59 36.37
CA GLY A 356 10.38 12.18 35.83
C GLY A 356 9.70 13.19 34.92
N SER A 357 10.36 14.31 34.59
CA SER A 357 9.86 15.27 33.60
C SER A 357 9.99 14.72 32.18
N LEU A 358 8.99 14.97 31.33
CA LEU A 358 8.97 14.49 29.95
C LEU A 358 9.73 15.50 29.06
N PHE A 359 10.87 15.09 28.50
CA PHE A 359 11.81 15.97 27.81
C PHE A 359 12.28 17.19 28.65
N GLY A 360 12.21 17.13 29.98
CA GLY A 360 12.50 18.28 30.85
C GLY A 360 11.30 19.14 31.22
N VAL A 361 10.11 18.81 30.72
CA VAL A 361 8.87 19.53 30.98
C VAL A 361 8.05 18.81 32.05
N GLN A 362 7.64 19.55 33.08
CA GLN A 362 6.71 19.04 34.08
C GLN A 362 5.27 19.35 33.64
N ILE A 363 4.55 18.33 33.19
CA ILE A 363 3.16 18.45 32.76
C ILE A 363 2.23 18.34 33.99
N ASP A 364 1.42 19.36 34.21
CA ASP A 364 0.33 19.40 35.18
C ASP A 364 -0.99 19.17 34.45
N ALA A 365 -1.35 17.89 34.32
CA ALA A 365 -2.55 17.44 33.63
C ALA A 365 -3.52 16.79 34.63
N PRO A 366 -4.45 17.55 35.23
CA PRO A 366 -5.32 17.03 36.30
C PRO A 366 -6.30 15.96 35.84
N LEU A 367 -6.59 15.87 34.53
CA LEU A 367 -7.44 14.85 33.93
C LEU A 367 -6.66 13.63 33.40
N LEU A 368 -5.33 13.61 33.54
CA LEU A 368 -4.51 12.51 33.04
C LEU A 368 -4.81 11.24 33.84
N GLN A 369 -5.51 10.31 33.20
CA GLN A 369 -5.96 9.06 33.81
C GLN A 369 -5.21 7.86 33.25
N GLN A 370 -4.76 7.92 32.00
CA GLN A 370 -4.13 6.82 31.29
C GLN A 370 -2.71 7.16 30.86
N VAL A 371 -1.78 6.25 31.12
CA VAL A 371 -0.41 6.29 30.59
C VAL A 371 -0.12 5.02 29.80
N SER A 372 0.45 5.15 28.60
CA SER A 372 0.92 4.02 27.80
C SER A 372 2.43 4.09 27.64
N ILE A 373 3.13 3.04 28.07
CA ILE A 373 4.57 2.90 27.93
C ILE A 373 4.83 2.07 26.67
N LEU A 374 5.38 2.72 25.66
CA LEU A 374 5.64 2.09 24.35
C LEU A 374 6.88 1.21 24.38
N THR A 375 7.95 1.71 24.99
CA THR A 375 9.16 0.98 25.34
C THR A 375 9.75 1.56 26.62
N ALA A 376 10.46 0.73 27.37
CA ALA A 376 11.18 1.09 28.58
C ALA A 376 12.72 1.02 28.39
N GLU A 377 13.18 0.74 27.17
CA GLU A 377 14.59 0.59 26.88
C GLU A 377 15.36 1.88 27.21
N GLN A 378 16.54 1.72 27.79
CA GLN A 378 17.54 2.78 27.99
C GLN A 378 17.14 3.93 28.94
N ALA A 379 15.99 3.86 29.60
CA ALA A 379 15.60 4.89 30.55
C ALA A 379 16.50 4.91 31.80
N LYS A 380 16.81 6.11 32.27
CA LYS A 380 17.53 6.38 33.52
C LYS A 380 16.59 7.13 34.46
N LEU A 381 15.82 6.39 35.24
CA LEU A 381 14.95 6.97 36.27
C LEU A 381 15.71 6.97 37.60
N ASP A 382 15.66 8.09 38.31
CA ASP A 382 16.21 8.18 39.67
C ASP A 382 15.45 7.21 40.60
N GLU A 383 16.15 6.68 41.60
CA GLU A 383 15.57 5.78 42.61
C GLU A 383 14.62 6.51 43.57
N ASN A 384 14.57 7.85 43.52
CA ASN A 384 13.81 8.66 44.45
C ASN A 384 12.46 9.15 43.88
N PRO A 385 11.35 8.41 44.08
CA PRO A 385 10.04 8.69 43.46
C PRO A 385 9.34 9.94 44.01
N SER A 386 9.84 10.53 45.10
CA SER A 386 9.16 11.58 45.86
C SER A 386 8.95 12.88 45.09
N GLN A 387 9.67 13.10 43.98
CA GLN A 387 9.59 14.35 43.21
C GLN A 387 8.55 14.34 42.09
N ILE A 388 7.98 13.18 41.73
CA ILE A 388 7.19 13.08 40.50
C ILE A 388 5.71 13.37 40.76
N GLN A 389 5.37 14.66 40.89
CA GLN A 389 3.98 15.12 41.04
C GLN A 389 3.12 14.95 39.78
N MET A 390 3.75 14.80 38.60
CA MET A 390 3.07 14.74 37.30
C MET A 390 2.05 13.60 37.19
N TRP A 391 2.29 12.49 37.87
CA TRP A 391 1.54 11.25 37.64
C TRP A 391 0.49 10.93 38.71
N GLN A 392 0.18 11.88 39.59
CA GLN A 392 -0.73 11.68 40.72
C GLN A 392 -2.19 11.42 40.32
N GLY A 393 -2.56 11.68 39.06
CA GLY A 393 -3.90 11.42 38.51
C GLY A 393 -4.04 10.06 37.81
N VAL A 394 -2.93 9.37 37.53
CA VAL A 394 -2.93 8.18 36.68
C VAL A 394 -3.58 7.00 37.39
N THR A 395 -4.60 6.42 36.76
CA THR A 395 -5.38 5.28 37.27
C THR A 395 -5.21 4.03 36.41
N SER A 396 -4.86 4.19 35.13
CA SER A 396 -4.64 3.09 34.19
C SER A 396 -3.27 3.19 33.53
N VAL A 397 -2.55 2.07 33.48
CA VAL A 397 -1.25 1.98 32.79
C VAL A 397 -1.30 0.85 31.77
N THR A 398 -0.84 1.12 30.55
CA THR A 398 -0.63 0.11 29.52
C THR A 398 0.87 0.01 29.23
N VAL A 399 1.39 -1.20 29.12
CA VAL A 399 2.82 -1.44 28.81
C VAL A 399 2.91 -2.37 27.61
N HIS A 400 3.56 -1.89 26.55
CA HIS A 400 3.75 -2.63 25.31
C HIS A 400 5.10 -3.35 25.30
N ASP A 401 5.06 -4.62 24.84
CA ASP A 401 6.19 -5.49 24.52
C ASP A 401 7.41 -5.45 25.47
N ILE A 402 7.21 -5.83 26.74
CA ILE A 402 8.27 -5.81 27.76
C ILE A 402 9.38 -6.83 27.43
N THR A 403 10.61 -6.33 27.34
CA THR A 403 11.86 -7.11 27.20
C THR A 403 12.57 -7.29 28.55
N ASN A 404 13.54 -8.22 28.62
CA ASN A 404 14.22 -8.58 29.87
C ASN A 404 15.00 -7.40 30.49
N GLY A 405 15.57 -6.52 29.66
CA GLY A 405 16.38 -5.39 30.12
C GLY A 405 15.57 -4.24 30.72
N GLU A 406 14.25 -4.23 30.48
CA GLU A 406 13.36 -3.11 30.80
C GLU A 406 12.66 -3.25 32.16
N VAL A 407 12.62 -4.47 32.69
CA VAL A 407 11.75 -4.81 33.83
C VAL A 407 12.04 -3.94 35.05
N THR A 408 13.31 -3.76 35.41
CA THR A 408 13.70 -2.96 36.60
C THR A 408 13.27 -1.50 36.45
N THR A 409 13.53 -0.90 35.30
CA THR A 409 13.16 0.48 34.97
C THR A 409 11.65 0.68 35.01
N LEU A 410 10.91 -0.28 34.44
CA LEU A 410 9.45 -0.27 34.47
C LEU A 410 8.92 -0.35 35.90
N VAL A 411 9.47 -1.23 36.74
CA VAL A 411 9.07 -1.31 38.16
C VAL A 411 9.33 0.02 38.87
N HIS A 412 10.47 0.67 38.65
CA HIS A 412 10.75 2.00 39.21
C HIS A 412 9.71 3.05 38.77
N PHE A 413 9.34 3.06 37.49
CA PHE A 413 8.29 3.94 37.00
C PHE A 413 6.94 3.66 37.69
N LEU A 414 6.53 2.41 37.79
CA LEU A 414 5.25 2.02 38.41
C LEU A 414 5.17 2.40 39.90
N ARG A 415 6.30 2.51 40.61
CA ARG A 415 6.36 3.01 42.00
C ARG A 415 5.99 4.49 42.13
N CYS A 416 6.07 5.24 41.02
CA CYS A 416 5.74 6.66 40.97
C CYS A 416 4.24 6.90 40.73
N LEU A 417 3.44 5.84 40.61
CA LEU A 417 2.03 5.90 40.22
C LEU A 417 1.10 5.41 41.36
N PRO A 418 0.87 6.23 42.40
CA PRO A 418 0.21 5.78 43.63
C PRO A 418 -1.28 5.43 43.46
N LYS A 419 -1.95 5.95 42.42
CA LYS A 419 -3.40 5.79 42.20
C LYS A 419 -3.75 4.76 41.12
N VAL A 420 -2.80 3.99 40.61
CA VAL A 420 -3.07 3.01 39.56
C VAL A 420 -3.94 1.88 40.09
N THR A 421 -5.09 1.71 39.45
CA THR A 421 -6.07 0.66 39.74
C THR A 421 -6.14 -0.39 38.63
N SER A 422 -5.68 -0.08 37.41
CA SER A 422 -5.67 -0.99 36.28
C SER A 422 -4.31 -1.00 35.58
N ILE A 423 -3.79 -2.18 35.28
CA ILE A 423 -2.61 -2.36 34.43
C ILE A 423 -2.92 -3.32 33.28
N ASP A 424 -2.53 -2.96 32.07
CA ASP A 424 -2.55 -3.84 30.89
C ASP A 424 -1.10 -4.05 30.42
N VAL A 425 -0.66 -5.29 30.40
CA VAL A 425 0.73 -5.63 30.06
C VAL A 425 0.78 -6.62 28.90
N GLN A 426 1.69 -6.34 27.98
CA GLN A 426 2.01 -7.21 26.85
C GLN A 426 3.51 -7.51 26.81
N GLY A 427 3.89 -8.73 26.42
CA GLY A 427 5.28 -9.12 26.21
C GLY A 427 5.67 -10.42 26.92
N LYS A 428 6.89 -10.90 26.63
CA LYS A 428 7.37 -12.20 27.15
C LYS A 428 7.89 -12.11 28.59
N CYS A 429 8.31 -10.94 29.05
CA CYS A 429 9.01 -10.77 30.33
C CYS A 429 8.09 -10.41 31.51
N ILE A 430 6.80 -10.70 31.38
CA ILE A 430 5.79 -10.38 32.39
C ILE A 430 5.99 -11.18 33.70
N ASP A 431 6.51 -12.40 33.60
CA ASP A 431 6.88 -13.22 34.77
C ASP A 431 7.90 -12.51 35.67
N ALA A 432 8.94 -11.94 35.07
CA ALA A 432 9.98 -11.19 35.79
C ALA A 432 9.43 -9.91 36.40
N LEU A 433 8.54 -9.20 35.68
CA LEU A 433 7.87 -8.00 36.19
C LEU A 433 7.10 -8.30 37.47
N PHE A 434 6.21 -9.31 37.44
CA PHE A 434 5.42 -9.64 38.62
C PHE A 434 6.25 -10.25 39.74
N THR A 435 7.30 -11.01 39.43
CA THR A 435 8.26 -11.50 40.44
C THR A 435 8.91 -10.34 41.19
N LEU A 436 9.38 -9.31 40.49
CA LEU A 436 9.99 -8.14 41.11
C LEU A 436 8.97 -7.32 41.89
N VAL A 437 7.79 -7.05 41.31
CA VAL A 437 6.69 -6.37 42.00
C VAL A 437 6.31 -7.10 43.30
N ASN A 438 6.17 -8.42 43.27
CA ASN A 438 5.88 -9.25 44.45
C ASN A 438 7.02 -9.25 45.48
N GLY A 439 8.27 -9.25 45.03
CA GLY A 439 9.43 -9.16 45.93
C GLY A 439 9.39 -7.92 46.83
N PHE A 440 8.92 -6.78 46.29
CA PHE A 440 8.71 -5.56 47.08
C PHE A 440 7.62 -5.69 48.16
N TYR A 441 6.69 -6.62 48.00
CA TYR A 441 5.63 -6.88 48.97
C TYR A 441 6.06 -7.85 50.08
N ILE A 442 7.00 -8.75 49.79
CA ILE A 442 7.45 -9.78 50.74
C ILE A 442 8.44 -9.21 51.77
N HIS A 443 9.28 -8.27 51.36
CA HIS A 443 10.23 -7.63 52.25
C HIS A 443 9.63 -6.36 52.85
N ILE A 444 9.78 -6.16 54.17
CA ILE A 444 9.45 -4.88 54.83
C ILE A 444 10.20 -3.81 54.02
N PRO A 445 9.49 -2.90 53.32
CA PRO A 445 10.19 -1.90 52.56
C PRO A 445 11.09 -1.14 53.53
N PRO A 446 12.39 -0.91 53.21
CA PRO A 446 13.17 0.05 53.96
C PRO A 446 12.32 1.33 54.07
N LYS A 447 12.42 2.08 55.17
CA LYS A 447 11.56 3.24 55.55
C LYS A 447 11.25 4.29 54.46
N PHE A 448 11.82 4.17 53.26
CA PHE A 448 11.73 5.05 52.12
C PHE A 448 11.19 4.38 50.84
N GLY A 449 10.82 3.10 50.87
CA GLY A 449 10.37 2.38 49.68
C GLY A 449 8.85 2.45 49.49
N THR A 450 8.37 3.24 48.51
CA THR A 450 6.96 3.15 48.08
C THR A 450 6.70 1.77 47.49
N ILE A 451 5.59 1.15 47.92
CA ILE A 451 5.13 -0.12 47.38
C ILE A 451 4.51 0.13 45.99
N PRO A 452 4.98 -0.53 44.92
CA PRO A 452 4.42 -0.33 43.58
C PRO A 452 2.98 -0.82 43.51
N LEU A 453 2.06 0.00 42.98
CA LEU A 453 0.69 -0.42 42.64
C LEU A 453 -0.17 -0.88 43.83
N LEU A 454 -0.19 -0.12 44.93
CA LEU A 454 -0.99 -0.44 46.12
C LEU A 454 -2.50 -0.60 45.82
N ASN A 455 -3.04 0.23 44.91
CA ASN A 455 -4.46 0.30 44.59
C ASN A 455 -4.88 -0.60 43.40
N LEU A 456 -4.02 -1.52 42.95
CA LEU A 456 -4.26 -2.32 41.76
C LEU A 456 -5.42 -3.30 41.96
N THR A 457 -6.46 -3.15 41.14
CA THR A 457 -7.67 -3.98 41.16
C THR A 457 -7.85 -4.82 39.90
N LYS A 458 -7.25 -4.39 38.78
CA LYS A 458 -7.37 -5.04 37.48
C LYS A 458 -6.00 -5.23 36.84
N VAL A 459 -5.75 -6.45 36.36
CA VAL A 459 -4.57 -6.79 35.57
C VAL A 459 -5.04 -7.49 34.31
N THR A 460 -4.75 -6.92 33.15
CA THR A 460 -4.92 -7.54 31.84
C THR A 460 -3.55 -7.98 31.34
N MET A 461 -3.47 -9.20 30.82
CA MET A 461 -2.24 -9.81 30.35
C MET A 461 -2.50 -10.37 28.95
N ASN A 462 -1.78 -9.85 27.95
CA ASN A 462 -1.91 -10.29 26.55
C ASN A 462 -0.58 -10.79 25.99
N ARG A 463 -0.59 -11.92 25.28
CA ARG A 463 0.61 -12.53 24.66
C ARG A 463 1.77 -12.74 25.65
N THR A 464 1.45 -13.27 26.83
CA THR A 464 2.36 -13.36 27.97
C THR A 464 2.92 -14.76 28.17
N ASP A 465 4.16 -14.87 28.64
CA ASP A 465 4.76 -16.13 29.10
C ASP A 465 4.90 -16.12 30.63
N ILE A 466 3.77 -15.99 31.34
CA ILE A 466 3.75 -16.01 32.81
C ILE A 466 3.71 -17.46 33.31
N GLN A 467 4.61 -17.80 34.23
CA GLN A 467 4.60 -19.13 34.83
C GLN A 467 3.46 -19.23 35.84
N GLY A 468 2.76 -20.38 35.86
CA GLY A 468 1.64 -20.60 36.77
C GLY A 468 1.99 -20.37 38.24
N LYS A 469 3.21 -20.73 38.67
CA LYS A 469 3.69 -20.47 40.04
C LYS A 469 3.77 -18.97 40.37
N THR A 470 4.22 -18.15 39.42
CA THR A 470 4.39 -16.70 39.62
C THR A 470 3.03 -16.03 39.74
N LEU A 471 2.08 -16.47 38.91
CA LEU A 471 0.69 -16.02 39.01
C LEU A 471 0.07 -16.41 40.36
N ILE A 472 0.28 -17.65 40.83
CA ILE A 472 -0.20 -18.09 42.14
C ILE A 472 0.42 -17.23 43.25
N THR A 473 1.75 -17.07 43.27
CA THR A 473 2.43 -16.23 44.27
C THR A 473 1.91 -14.80 44.25
N MET A 474 1.65 -14.23 43.08
CA MET A 474 1.06 -12.89 42.95
C MET A 474 -0.33 -12.84 43.59
N LEU A 475 -1.20 -13.79 43.28
CA LEU A 475 -2.57 -13.85 43.81
C LEU A 475 -2.55 -14.05 45.33
N GLU A 476 -1.73 -14.96 45.84
CA GLU A 476 -1.59 -15.21 47.29
C GLU A 476 -1.07 -13.97 48.01
N THR A 477 -0.03 -13.33 47.46
CA THR A 477 0.54 -12.09 48.02
C THR A 477 -0.49 -10.97 48.05
N ARG A 478 -1.33 -10.86 47.01
CA ARG A 478 -2.43 -9.89 46.95
C ARG A 478 -3.60 -10.21 47.88
N LEU A 479 -3.98 -11.47 48.01
CA LEU A 479 -5.01 -11.89 48.95
C LEU A 479 -4.57 -11.60 50.39
N ALA A 480 -3.34 -11.97 50.74
CA ALA A 480 -2.77 -11.69 52.06
C ALA A 480 -2.74 -10.18 52.40
N GLN A 481 -2.55 -9.33 51.39
CA GLN A 481 -2.61 -7.87 51.53
C GLN A 481 -4.03 -7.34 51.78
N LEU A 482 -5.01 -7.87 51.06
CA LEU A 482 -6.41 -7.51 51.24
C LEU A 482 -6.93 -7.97 52.61
N ASP A 483 -6.58 -9.19 53.01
CA ASP A 483 -6.99 -9.80 54.29
C ASP A 483 -6.25 -9.19 55.49
N GLY A 484 -4.97 -8.86 55.32
CA GLY A 484 -4.12 -8.32 56.38
C GLY A 484 -4.49 -6.92 56.84
N GLY A 485 -5.37 -6.22 56.11
CA GLY A 485 -5.82 -4.86 56.39
C GLY A 485 -4.62 -3.91 56.48
N PHE A 486 -4.34 -3.17 55.41
CA PHE A 486 -3.27 -2.16 55.35
C PHE A 486 -3.46 -0.95 56.29
N GLY A 487 -4.05 -1.11 57.48
CA GLY A 487 -4.21 -0.06 58.49
C GLY A 487 -2.90 0.53 59.03
N TRP A 488 -1.74 0.04 58.58
CA TRP A 488 -0.41 0.45 59.02
C TRP A 488 0.34 1.23 57.92
N ILE A 489 -0.23 1.35 56.71
CA ILE A 489 0.34 2.12 55.57
C ILE A 489 -0.38 3.47 55.38
N SER A 490 -1.46 3.74 56.12
CA SER A 490 -2.04 5.09 56.25
C SER A 490 -1.34 5.87 57.36
N ALA A 491 -0.10 6.33 57.13
CA ALA A 491 0.59 7.29 57.97
C ALA A 491 1.44 8.25 57.12
#